data_AF-A0A372G871-F1
#
_entry.id   AF-A0A372G871-F1
#
_cell.length_a   1.000
_cell.length_b   1.000
_cell.length_c   1.000
_cell.angle_alpha   90.00
_cell.angle_beta   90.00
_cell.angle_gamma   90.00
#
_symmetry.space_group_name_H-M   'P 1'
#
loop_
_entity.id
_entity.type
_entity.pdbx_description
1 polymer ?
#
loop_
_entity_poly.entity_id
_entity_poly.type
_entity_poly.pdbx_seq_one_letter_code
_entity_poly.pdbx_strand_id
1 'polypeptide(L)' 'RPYRPQTNGKVERFHRTLLQEWAYARPYHSETQRRQALAPWLHIYNHHRGHTALGGQPPASRVTNLTGQYS' A
#
# COMPACT_ATOMS: atom_id res chain seq x y z
N ARG A 1 15.76 -18.67 -15.26
CA ARG A 1 15.86 -19.21 -13.88
C ARG A 1 14.67 -18.70 -13.07
N PRO A 2 13.81 -19.56 -12.52
CA PRO A 2 12.59 -19.11 -11.84
C PRO A 2 12.90 -18.37 -10.54
N TYR A 3 12.21 -17.23 -10.43
CA TYR A 3 11.92 -16.34 -9.31
C TYR A 3 12.20 -16.87 -7.88
N ARG A 4 12.91 -16.09 -7.06
CA ARG A 4 13.12 -16.36 -5.62
C ARG A 4 11.82 -16.00 -4.85
N PRO A 5 11.04 -16.98 -4.37
CA PRO A 5 9.74 -16.72 -3.71
C PRO A 5 9.87 -16.00 -2.37
N GLN A 6 11.07 -15.98 -1.79
CA GLN A 6 11.33 -15.48 -0.44
C GLN A 6 11.28 -13.95 -0.34
N THR A 7 11.41 -13.20 -1.44
CA THR A 7 11.55 -11.73 -1.37
C THR A 7 10.27 -10.95 -1.69
N ASN A 8 9.28 -11.57 -2.33
CA ASN A 8 8.13 -10.84 -2.89
C ASN A 8 6.90 -10.78 -1.98
N GLY A 9 6.85 -11.54 -0.88
CA GLY A 9 5.67 -11.62 -0.03
C GLY A 9 5.16 -10.27 0.49
N LYS A 10 6.02 -9.25 0.64
CA LYS A 10 5.60 -7.88 0.98
C LYS A 10 4.85 -7.20 -0.17
N VAL A 11 5.39 -7.28 -1.38
CA VAL A 11 4.78 -6.71 -2.60
C VAL A 11 3.49 -7.46 -2.92
N GLU A 12 3.49 -8.79 -2.82
CA GLU A 12 2.31 -9.62 -3.03
C GLU A 12 1.19 -9.29 -2.03
N ARG A 13 1.52 -9.11 -0.74
CA ARG A 13 0.55 -8.69 0.28
C ARG A 13 0.01 -7.28 0.01
N PHE A 14 0.88 -6.35 -0.39
CA PHE A 14 0.46 -5.01 -0.79
C PHE A 14 -0.51 -5.06 -1.98
N HIS A 15 -0.16 -5.74 -3.06
CA HIS A 15 -1.01 -5.87 -4.26
C HIS A 15 -2.35 -6.55 -3.94
N ARG A 16 -2.35 -7.58 -3.10
CA ARG A 16 -3.60 -8.22 -2.66
C ARG A 16 -4.53 -7.24 -1.96
N THR A 17 -3.98 -6.45 -1.02
CA THR A 17 -4.75 -5.45 -0.26
C THR A 17 -5.22 -4.32 -1.18
N LEU A 18 -4.36 -3.83 -2.08
CA LEU A 18 -4.68 -2.83 -3.08
C LEU A 18 -5.86 -3.27 -3.98
N LEU A 19 -5.85 -4.52 -4.42
CA LEU A 19 -6.95 -5.04 -5.24
C LEU A 19 -8.25 -5.13 -4.44
N GLN A 20 -8.20 -5.66 -3.22
CA GLN A 20 -9.38 -5.87 -2.39
C GLN A 20 -10.02 -4.56 -1.91
N GLU A 21 -9.21 -3.58 -1.54
CA GLU A 21 -9.67 -2.41 -0.80
C GLU A 21 -9.70 -1.11 -1.62
N TRP A 22 -9.00 -1.08 -2.76
CA TRP A 22 -9.09 0.04 -3.69
C TRP A 22 -9.70 -0.40 -5.02
N ALA A 23 -9.12 -1.38 -5.72
CA ALA A 23 -9.55 -1.69 -7.08
C ALA A 23 -10.98 -2.24 -7.13
N TYR A 24 -11.35 -3.08 -6.15
CA TYR A 24 -12.62 -3.82 -6.14
C TYR A 24 -13.48 -3.58 -4.90
N ALA A 25 -13.14 -2.62 -4.04
CA ALA A 25 -13.92 -2.32 -2.85
C ALA A 25 -15.33 -1.77 -3.14
N ARG A 26 -15.49 -1.11 -4.29
CA ARG A 26 -16.76 -0.55 -4.75
C ARG A 26 -16.78 -0.41 -6.27
N PRO A 27 -17.97 -0.36 -6.90
CA PRO A 27 -18.09 0.07 -8.28
C PRO A 27 -17.61 1.52 -8.44
N TYR A 28 -16.80 1.77 -9.46
CA TYR A 28 -16.43 3.11 -9.89
C TYR A 28 -17.21 3.48 -11.15
N HIS A 29 -17.69 4.71 -11.22
CA HIS A 29 -18.46 5.21 -12.35
C HIS A 29 -17.55 5.59 -13.53
N SER A 30 -16.27 5.84 -13.26
CA SER A 30 -15.25 6.13 -14.28
C SER A 30 -13.85 5.79 -13.81
N GLU A 31 -12.94 5.62 -14.77
CA GLU A 31 -11.51 5.44 -14.50
C GLU A 31 -10.92 6.66 -13.78
N THR A 32 -11.37 7.87 -14.10
CA THR A 32 -10.96 9.10 -13.41
C THR A 32 -11.30 9.05 -11.93
N GLN A 33 -12.52 8.62 -11.58
CA GLN A 33 -12.93 8.47 -10.19
C GLN A 33 -12.06 7.43 -9.46
N ARG A 34 -11.75 6.31 -10.12
CA ARG A 34 -10.89 5.27 -9.57
C ARG A 34 -9.47 5.78 -9.30
N ARG A 35 -8.91 6.56 -10.23
CA ARG A 35 -7.59 7.20 -10.08
C ARG A 35 -7.55 8.23 -8.97
N GLN A 36 -8.58 9.08 -8.86
CA GLN A 36 -8.71 10.06 -7.78
C GLN A 36 -8.79 9.40 -6.40
N ALA A 37 -9.39 8.21 -6.32
CA ALA A 37 -9.46 7.45 -5.07
C ALA A 37 -8.12 6.76 -4.68
N LEU A 38 -7.17 6.62 -5.60
CA LEU A 38 -5.91 5.92 -5.34
C LEU A 38 -5.01 6.67 -4.36
N ALA A 39 -4.80 7.97 -4.57
CA ALA A 39 -3.94 8.79 -3.71
C ALA A 39 -4.39 8.81 -2.23
N PRO A 40 -5.68 9.08 -1.90
CA PRO A 40 -6.12 9.03 -0.51
C PRO A 40 -6.05 7.61 0.07
N TRP A 41 -6.33 6.57 -0.72
CA TRP A 41 -6.19 5.18 -0.26
C TRP A 41 -4.73 4.84 0.08
N LEU A 42 -3.77 5.24 -0.76
CA LEU A 42 -2.34 5.05 -0.50
C LEU A 42 -1.90 5.78 0.77
N HIS A 43 -2.41 6.99 1.01
CA HIS A 43 -2.12 7.74 2.23
C HIS A 43 -2.61 6.98 3.48
N ILE A 44 -3.85 6.48 3.45
CA ILE A 44 -4.42 5.67 4.55
C ILE A 44 -3.59 4.40 4.77
N TYR A 45 -3.30 3.65 3.70
CA TYR A 45 -2.52 2.42 3.79
C TYR A 45 -1.12 2.65 4.36
N ASN A 46 -0.41 3.69 3.88
CA ASN A 46 0.98 3.93 4.27
C ASN A 46 1.13 4.61 5.64
N HIS A 47 0.19 5.46 6.05
CA HIS A 47 0.35 6.32 7.24
C HIS A 47 -0.59 6.00 8.40
N HIS A 48 -1.72 5.33 8.16
CA HIS A 48 -2.76 5.15 9.19
C HIS A 48 -3.09 3.69 9.48
N ARG A 49 -2.94 2.80 8.49
CA ARG A 49 -3.26 1.39 8.65
C ARG A 49 -2.26 0.69 9.54
N GLY A 50 -2.70 0.17 10.68
CA GLY A 50 -1.86 -0.69 11.53
C GLY A 50 -1.61 -2.07 10.90
N HIS A 51 -0.36 -2.52 10.92
CA HIS A 51 0.01 -3.88 10.50
C HIS A 51 0.46 -4.70 11.71
N THR A 52 -0.10 -5.90 11.90
CA THR A 52 0.26 -6.79 13.03
C THR A 52 1.73 -7.19 13.02
N ALA A 53 2.29 -7.45 11.82
CA ALA A 53 3.72 -7.71 11.64
C ALA A 53 4.63 -6.51 12.01
N LEU A 54 4.05 -5.32 12.17
CA LEU A 54 4.73 -4.09 12.58
C LEU A 54 4.33 -3.65 14.00
N GLY A 55 3.74 -4.54 14.80
CA GLY A 55 3.27 -4.18 16.15
C GLY A 55 2.12 -3.18 16.15
N GLY A 56 1.27 -3.21 15.12
CA GLY A 56 0.15 -2.27 14.96
C GLY A 56 0.54 -0.93 14.35
N GLN A 57 1.81 -0.71 14.00
CA GLN A 57 2.28 0.51 13.36
C GLN A 57 2.02 0.51 11.85
N PRO A 58 1.90 1.68 11.23
CA PRO A 58 1.76 1.80 9.79
C PRO A 58 3.07 1.56 9.03
N PRO A 59 3.00 1.24 7.73
CA PRO A 59 4.19 0.99 6.90
C PRO A 59 5.22 2.12 6.93
N ALA A 60 4.76 3.38 6.95
CA ALA A 60 5.64 4.55 6.99
C ALA A 60 6.54 4.58 8.24
N SER A 61 6.11 4.01 9.37
CA SER A 61 6.92 3.95 10.60
C SER A 61 8.21 3.13 10.46
N ARG A 62 8.37 2.37 9.36
CA ARG A 62 9.57 1.57 9.06
C ARG A 62 10.47 2.21 8.01
N VAL A 63 10.04 3.32 7.39
CA VAL A 63 10.81 4.01 6.36
C VAL A 63 11.51 5.20 7.01
N THR A 64 12.78 5.02 7.38
CA THR A 64 13.61 6.08 7.99
C THR A 64 14.21 7.04 6.96
N ASN A 65 14.12 6.74 5.66
CA ASN A 65 14.64 7.55 4.55
C ASN A 65 13.61 7.62 3.41
N LEU A 66 12.53 8.37 3.60
CA LEU A 66 11.76 8.87 2.47
C LEU A 66 12.61 9.96 1.80
N THR A 67 12.90 9.82 0.51
CA THR A 67 13.56 10.87 -0.28
C THR A 67 12.77 12.18 -0.10
N GLY A 68 13.41 13.18 0.51
CA GLY A 68 12.76 14.43 0.93
C GLY A 68 13.04 14.86 2.39
N GLN A 69 13.75 14.03 3.19
CA GLN A 69 14.19 14.39 4.55
C GLN A 69 15.71 14.66 4.65
N TYR A 70 16.30 15.30 3.65
CA TYR A 70 17.58 16.01 3.87
C TYR A 70 17.23 17.46 4.12
N SER A 71 17.34 17.88 5.39
CA SER A 71 17.35 19.31 5.74
C SER A 71 18.71 19.91 5.48
#